data_AF-A0A7Y3BCX7-F1
#
_entry.id   AF-A0A7Y3BCX7-F1
#
_cell.length_a   1.000
_cell.length_b   1.000
_cell.length_c   1.000
_cell.angle_alpha   90.00
_cell.angle_beta   90.00
_cell.angle_gamma   90.00
#
_symmetry.space_group_name_H-M   'P 1'
#
loop_
_entity.id
_entity.type
_entity.pdbx_description
1 polymer ?
#
loop_
_entity_poly.entity_id
_entity_poly.type
_entity_poly.pdbx_seq_one_letter_code
_entity_poly.pdbx_strand_id
1 'polypeptide(L)' 'MRETELYPPIKAFLEGQGWEVKAEIGAVDVMACREGDPPLIVELKVGFSLSLVHQAIARQVVT' A
#
# COMPACT_ATOMS: atom_id res chain seq x y z
N MET A 1 -3.18 5.31 -18.13
CA MET A 1 -3.61 4.95 -16.77
C MET A 1 -2.74 5.71 -15.79
N ARG A 2 -3.34 6.40 -14.83
CA ARG A 2 -2.64 7.15 -13.78
C ARG A 2 -2.50 6.27 -12.54
N GLU A 3 -1.43 6.45 -11.78
CA GLU A 3 -1.22 5.70 -10.52
C GLU A 3 -2.37 5.91 -9.54
N THR A 4 -2.96 7.11 -9.51
CA THR A 4 -4.14 7.43 -8.68
C THR A 4 -5.37 6.60 -9.03
N GLU A 5 -5.46 6.06 -10.25
CA GLU A 5 -6.57 5.19 -10.68
C GLU A 5 -6.45 3.77 -10.08
N LEU A 6 -5.27 3.41 -9.53
CA LEU A 6 -5.07 2.14 -8.83
C LEU A 6 -5.62 2.17 -7.40
N TYR A 7 -5.81 3.34 -6.80
CA TYR A 7 -6.25 3.46 -5.41
C TYR A 7 -7.66 2.90 -5.17
N PRO A 8 -8.72 3.31 -5.91
CA PRO A 8 -10.08 2.82 -5.66
C PRO A 8 -10.25 1.30 -5.66
N PRO A 9 -9.73 0.52 -6.65
CA PRO A 9 -9.89 -0.93 -6.63
C PRO A 9 -9.09 -1.61 -5.51
N ILE A 10 -7.90 -1.10 -5.17
CA ILE A 10 -7.09 -1.64 -4.07
C ILE A 10 -7.75 -1.38 -2.71
N LYS A 11 -8.28 -0.17 -2.51
CA LYS A 11 -9.05 0.17 -1.31
C LYS A 11 -10.24 -0.78 -1.14
N ALA A 12 -11.07 -0.93 -2.17
CA ALA A 12 -12.25 -1.79 -2.10
C ALA A 12 -11.90 -3.25 -1.81
N PHE A 13 -10.80 -3.76 -2.39
CA PHE A 13 -10.32 -5.12 -2.13
C PHE A 13 -9.89 -5.35 -0.68
N LEU A 14 -9.19 -4.38 -0.08
CA LEU A 14 -8.72 -4.47 1.31
C LEU A 14 -9.87 -4.25 2.30
N GLU A 15 -10.74 -3.27 2.06
CA GLU A 15 -11.94 -3.05 2.88
C GLU A 15 -12.87 -4.28 2.86
N GLY A 16 -13.01 -4.95 1.70
CA GLY A 16 -13.74 -6.21 1.58
C GLY A 16 -13.17 -7.38 2.39
N GLN A 17 -11.91 -7.28 2.83
CA GLN A 17 -11.24 -8.24 3.72
C GLN A 17 -11.26 -7.79 5.20
N GLY A 18 -11.96 -6.69 5.52
CA GLY A 18 -12.08 -6.16 6.88
C GLY A 18 -10.91 -5.27 7.30
N TRP A 19 -10.13 -4.73 6.38
CA TRP A 19 -9.10 -3.74 6.69
C TRP A 19 -9.68 -2.33 6.74
N GLU A 20 -9.23 -1.51 7.69
CA GLU A 20 -9.39 -0.06 7.66
C GLU A 20 -8.29 0.55 6.76
N VAL A 21 -8.68 1.18 5.66
CA VAL A 21 -7.74 1.69 4.64
C VAL A 21 -7.64 3.20 4.69
N LYS A 22 -6.41 3.73 4.73
CA LYS A 22 -6.08 5.16 4.65
C LYS A 22 -5.14 5.44 3.48
N ALA A 23 -5.38 6.55 2.78
CA ALA A 23 -4.51 7.06 1.73
C ALA A 23 -3.52 8.08 2.27
N GLU A 24 -2.39 8.25 1.57
CA GLU A 24 -1.44 9.36 1.76
C GLU A 24 -0.94 9.50 3.20
N ILE A 25 -0.67 8.36 3.86
CA ILE A 25 -0.09 8.36 5.21
C ILE A 25 1.42 8.53 5.10
N GLY A 26 1.87 9.78 5.21
CA GLY A 26 3.28 10.14 5.12
C GLY A 26 3.85 9.86 3.71
N ALA A 27 4.82 8.95 3.61
CA ALA A 27 5.47 8.60 2.36
C ALA A 27 4.90 7.34 1.70
N VAL A 28 3.70 6.89 2.10
CA VAL A 28 3.07 5.64 1.64
C VAL A 28 1.76 5.95 0.91
N ASP A 29 1.54 5.31 -0.23
CA ASP A 29 0.32 5.50 -1.02
C ASP A 29 -0.93 4.96 -0.29
N VAL A 30 -0.83 3.76 0.28
CA VAL A 30 -1.93 3.10 1.02
C VAL A 30 -1.40 2.43 2.29
N MET A 31 -2.06 2.70 3.41
CA MET A 31 -1.88 1.98 4.68
C MET A 31 -3.19 1.30 5.06
N ALA A 32 -3.13 0.00 5.36
CA ALA A 32 -4.27 -0.78 5.79
C ALA A 32 -4.01 -1.39 7.16
N CYS A 33 -4.93 -1.19 8.10
CA CYS A 33 -4.84 -1.69 9.47
C CYS A 33 -6.02 -2.61 9.81
N ARG A 34 -5.77 -3.65 10.59
CA ARG A 34 -6.80 -4.55 11.13
C ARG A 34 -6.38 -5.01 12.51
N GLU A 35 -7.36 -5.21 13.38
CA GLU A 35 -7.10 -5.71 14.73
C GLU A 35 -6.40 -7.08 14.69
N GLY A 36 -5.32 -7.22 15.46
CA GLY A 36 -4.56 -8.47 15.56
C GLY A 36 -3.50 -8.70 14.48
N ASP A 37 -3.42 -7.83 13.46
CA ASP A 37 -2.44 -7.93 12.38
C ASP A 37 -1.48 -6.73 12.35
N PRO A 38 -0.24 -6.92 11.87
CA PRO A 38 0.65 -5.80 11.57
C PRO A 38 0.06 -4.93 10.44
N PRO A 39 0.38 -3.61 10.41
CA PRO A 39 -0.09 -2.73 9.35
C PRO A 39 0.44 -3.18 7.99
N LEU A 40 -0.43 -3.16 6.98
CA LEU A 40 -0.08 -3.43 5.59
C LEU A 40 0.20 -2.12 4.87
N ILE A 41 1.40 -2.01 4.29
CA ILE A 41 1.86 -0.87 3.49
C ILE A 41 1.82 -1.30 2.03
N VAL A 42 1.13 -0.52 1.19
CA VAL A 42 1.03 -0.77 -0.25
C VAL A 42 1.48 0.48 -1.02
N GLU A 43 2.39 0.28 -1.96
CA GLU A 43 2.86 1.30 -2.90
C GLU A 43 2.23 1.01 -4.28
N LEU A 44 1.67 2.04 -4.92
CA LEU A 44 0.91 1.91 -6.17
C LEU A 44 1.77 2.36 -7.34
N LYS A 45 2.05 1.43 -8.27
CA LYS A 45 2.75 1.73 -9.53
C LYS A 45 2.07 1.08 -10.71
N VAL A 46 1.99 1.83 -11.81
CA VAL A 46 1.46 1.33 -13.11
C VAL A 46 2.47 0.43 -13.83
N GLY A 47 3.74 0.45 -13.42
CA GLY A 47 4.82 -0.31 -14.03
C GLY A 47 5.78 -0.84 -12.98
N PHE A 48 6.33 -2.03 -13.25
CA PHE A 48 7.34 -2.65 -12.42
C PHE A 48 8.73 -2.06 -12.68
N SER A 49 9.54 -1.90 -11.64
CA SER A 49 10.97 -1.60 -11.76
C SER A 49 11.75 -2.19 -10.59
N LEU A 50 13.05 -2.48 -10.79
CA LEU A 50 13.92 -2.90 -9.68
C LEU A 50 14.05 -1.82 -8.60
N SER A 51 14.02 -0.55 -8.98
CA SER A 51 14.07 0.56 -8.02
C SER A 51 12.90 0.52 -7.04
N LEU A 52 11.69 0.18 -7.52
CA LEU A 52 10.50 0.01 -6.68
C LEU A 52 10.67 -1.16 -5.70
N VAL A 53 11.25 -2.27 -6.16
CA VAL A 53 11.54 -3.43 -5.29
C VAL A 53 12.53 -3.06 -4.20
N HIS A 54 13.63 -2.37 -4.55
CA HIS A 54 14.61 -1.92 -3.57
C HIS A 54 14.01 -0.94 -2.55
N GLN A 55 13.11 -0.04 -2.99
CA GLN A 55 12.37 0.85 -2.09
C GLN A 55 11.51 0.06 -1.11
N ALA A 56 10.79 -0.96 -1.58
CA ALA A 56 9.98 -1.83 -0.71
C ALA A 56 10.84 -2.58 0.32
N ILE A 57 11.98 -3.14 -0.11
CA ILE A 57 12.92 -3.82 0.80
C ILE A 57 13.43 -2.86 1.87
N ALA A 58 13.83 -1.64 1.49
CA ALA A 58 14.31 -0.65 2.45
C ALA A 58 13.25 -0.28 3.50
N ARG A 59 11.96 -0.25 3.13
CA ARG A 59 10.86 0.00 4.07
C ARG A 59 10.58 -1.19 5.00
N GLN A 60 10.72 -2.42 4.51
CA GLN A 60 10.52 -3.63 5.32
C GLN A 60 11.52 -3.74 6.48
N VAL A 61 12.73 -3.18 6.31
CA VAL A 61 13.77 -3.16 7.36
C VAL A 61 13.40 -2.25 8.55
N VAL A 62 12.39 -1.40 8.43
CA VAL A 62 12.00 -0.41 9.46
C VAL A 62 10.92 -0.94 10.42
N THR A 63 10.98 -2.21 10.80
CA THR A 63 10.04 -2.82 11.78
C THR A 63 10.79 -3.32 13.00
#